data_AF-A0A9X3X0B4-F1
#
_entry.id   AF-A0A9X3X0B4-F1
#
_cell.length_a   1.000
_cell.length_b   1.000
_cell.length_c   1.000
_cell.angle_alpha   90.00
_cell.angle_beta   90.00
_cell.angle_gamma   90.00
#
_symmetry.space_group_name_H-M   'P 1'
#
loop_
_entity.id
_entity.type
_entity.pdbx_description
1 polymer ?
#
loop_
_entity_poly.entity_id
_entity_poly.type
_entity_poly.pdbx_seq_one_letter_code
_entity_poly.pdbx_strand_id
1 'polypeptide(L)'
;MGGSSDGTPSTGPFGMLPYDEDEAGKAVLATFKSWDYTSCENHMCVPDFKKQAGVKEYQDKATYIYLYNPRRTLKNPDPTWLTGWDKMPEDEKANTSDETYQALIVAAMRRTWLAKCYADYLAIDKEARALDAKWATEIAEASKVPGPYGRIGALLDLQKTAQKSASSQSVIDILMTQVGFQRDLRVAIKKAYESTGRDYLYAIVSGAPQQNDVRARLDAATERDMYCAYAASNGTPKTPALDSAGRGNSYTERGAKYVKPLFSEETMKKIDRLQEKEEKKSVDEVRPGNFSKVYIEGIEKGEKEIPGHPKLGYYSGFGEVKKITQNSGKTELEILYAYTNEYAYDCVETNRIHSIQNGRIVYREICKTGKSIQETTVRLTLGEMPEGVTVQVGDKVEGYAIVKKHEAKTVTDTKPLIKKTELWVLELEHLSKLTRKEKLVGQWF
;
A
#
# COMPACT_ATOMS: atom_id res chain seq x y z
N MET A 1 -9.13 63.93 -40.58
CA MET A 1 -7.93 64.32 -39.81
C MET A 1 -7.79 63.29 -38.70
N GLY A 2 -7.12 62.15 -38.84
CA GLY A 2 -5.88 61.91 -39.58
C GLY A 2 -4.69 62.29 -38.70
N GLY A 3 -4.51 61.61 -37.57
CA GLY A 3 -3.38 61.82 -36.66
C GLY A 3 -2.74 60.47 -36.34
N SER A 4 -1.77 60.09 -37.17
CA SER A 4 -0.82 59.02 -36.88
C SER A 4 0.03 59.45 -35.68
N SER A 5 -0.05 58.71 -34.57
CA SER A 5 1.00 58.72 -33.56
C SER A 5 1.92 57.52 -33.82
N ASP A 6 2.80 57.68 -34.81
CA ASP A 6 4.01 56.88 -34.92
C ASP A 6 4.86 57.17 -33.69
N GLY A 7 4.82 56.27 -32.71
CA GLY A 7 5.69 56.29 -31.54
C GLY A 7 7.05 55.73 -31.90
N THR A 8 7.86 56.49 -32.63
CA THR A 8 9.27 56.19 -32.88
C THR A 8 10.04 56.20 -31.55
N PRO A 9 11.02 55.31 -31.33
CA PRO A 9 11.63 55.11 -30.01
C PRO A 9 12.44 56.32 -29.59
N SER A 10 12.30 56.74 -28.33
CA SER A 10 13.21 57.69 -27.70
C SER A 10 14.59 57.04 -27.56
N THR A 11 15.47 57.30 -28.52
CA THR A 11 16.91 57.06 -28.42
C THR A 11 17.44 57.69 -27.14
N GLY A 12 18.16 56.91 -26.32
CA GLY A 12 18.92 57.47 -25.20
C GLY A 12 19.91 58.55 -25.66
N PRO A 13 20.55 59.27 -24.72
CA PRO A 13 21.35 60.48 -25.00
C PRO A 13 22.62 60.28 -25.85
N PHE A 14 22.81 59.10 -26.48
CA PHE A 14 23.96 58.72 -27.30
C PHE A 14 23.60 58.15 -28.69
N GLY A 15 22.34 58.21 -29.14
CA GLY A 15 21.97 57.96 -30.54
C GLY A 15 22.13 56.53 -31.08
N MET A 16 22.77 55.61 -30.35
CA MET A 16 22.83 54.17 -30.64
C MET A 16 22.69 53.37 -29.34
N LEU A 17 22.02 52.20 -29.41
CA LEU A 17 22.00 51.24 -28.31
C LEU A 17 23.42 50.69 -28.08
N PRO A 18 23.80 50.35 -26.84
CA PRO A 18 25.17 49.89 -26.52
C PRO A 18 25.45 48.43 -26.93
N TYR A 19 24.58 47.84 -27.76
CA TYR A 19 24.66 46.47 -28.25
C TYR A 19 23.93 46.37 -29.60
N ASP A 20 24.31 45.39 -30.40
CA ASP A 20 23.57 44.99 -31.60
C ASP A 20 22.35 44.15 -31.20
N GLU A 21 21.16 44.61 -31.57
CA GLU A 21 19.89 43.96 -31.21
C GLU A 21 19.76 42.54 -31.78
N ASP A 22 20.24 42.31 -33.00
CA ASP A 22 20.17 41.01 -33.67
C ASP A 22 21.18 40.03 -33.06
N GLU A 23 22.40 40.47 -32.75
CA GLU A 23 23.41 39.66 -32.09
C GLU A 23 23.01 39.32 -30.65
N ALA A 24 22.52 40.30 -29.88
CA ALA A 24 22.04 40.10 -28.52
C ALA A 24 20.84 39.13 -28.49
N GLY A 25 19.90 39.28 -29.43
CA GLY A 25 18.76 38.37 -29.58
C GLY A 25 19.18 36.95 -29.91
N LYS A 26 20.14 36.77 -30.85
CA LYS A 26 20.69 35.45 -31.17
C LYS A 26 21.39 34.81 -29.98
N ALA A 27 22.18 35.58 -29.21
CA ALA A 27 22.87 35.08 -28.03
C ALA A 27 21.89 34.64 -26.94
N VAL A 28 20.88 35.45 -26.63
CA VAL A 28 19.83 35.10 -25.65
C VAL A 28 19.06 33.86 -26.10
N LEU A 29 18.70 33.76 -27.39
CA LEU A 29 18.00 32.59 -27.92
C LEU A 29 18.86 31.32 -27.86
N ALA A 30 20.15 31.43 -28.14
CA ALA A 30 21.09 30.32 -28.02
C ALA A 30 21.21 29.85 -26.56
N THR A 31 21.40 30.79 -25.62
CA THR A 31 21.44 30.48 -24.18
C THR A 31 20.14 29.84 -23.71
N PHE A 32 18.98 30.38 -24.07
CA PHE A 32 17.67 29.79 -23.75
C PHE A 32 17.53 28.35 -24.26
N LYS A 33 18.01 28.07 -25.49
CA LYS A 33 17.94 26.71 -26.06
C LYS A 33 18.86 25.73 -25.34
N SER A 34 20.03 26.17 -24.88
CA SER A 34 20.97 25.34 -24.11
C SER A 34 20.66 25.26 -22.62
N TRP A 35 19.85 26.17 -22.09
CA TRP A 35 19.52 26.22 -20.67
C TRP A 35 18.60 25.05 -20.29
N ASP A 36 18.94 24.39 -19.20
CA ASP A 36 18.21 23.25 -18.66
C ASP A 36 17.95 23.39 -17.17
N TYR A 37 17.24 22.41 -16.61
CA TYR A 37 16.86 22.38 -15.20
C TYR A 37 18.04 22.21 -14.23
N THR A 38 19.25 21.94 -14.73
CA THR A 38 20.49 21.82 -13.95
C THR A 38 21.41 23.02 -14.07
N SER A 39 21.07 23.99 -14.92
CA SER A 39 21.95 25.09 -15.31
C SER A 39 22.19 26.14 -14.21
N CYS A 40 21.36 26.18 -13.17
CA CYS A 40 21.53 27.08 -12.03
C CYS A 40 20.82 26.56 -10.77
N GLU A 41 21.23 27.11 -9.62
CA GLU A 41 20.57 26.91 -8.34
C GLU A 41 20.22 28.28 -7.71
N ASN A 42 18.96 28.44 -7.29
CA ASN A 42 18.51 29.57 -6.47
C ASN A 42 18.71 30.98 -7.10
N HIS A 43 19.21 31.94 -6.32
CA HIS A 43 19.23 33.37 -6.64
C HIS A 43 20.19 33.76 -7.77
N MET A 44 21.09 32.86 -8.18
CA MET A 44 22.11 33.12 -9.21
C MET A 44 21.60 32.89 -10.64
N CYS A 45 20.41 32.31 -10.82
CA CYS A 45 19.90 31.94 -12.13
C CYS A 45 19.83 33.10 -13.15
N VAL A 46 19.32 34.27 -12.75
CA VAL A 46 19.22 35.43 -13.65
C VAL A 46 20.60 36.01 -13.99
N PRO A 47 21.49 36.28 -13.00
CA PRO A 47 22.88 36.66 -13.28
C PRO A 47 23.63 35.67 -14.19
N ASP A 48 23.54 34.37 -13.91
CA ASP A 48 24.27 33.34 -14.66
C ASP A 48 23.76 33.23 -16.10
N PHE A 49 22.44 33.29 -16.30
CA PHE A 49 21.85 33.31 -17.63
C PHE A 49 22.32 34.52 -18.45
N LYS A 50 22.25 35.72 -17.87
CA LYS A 50 22.70 36.96 -18.52
C LYS A 50 24.18 36.91 -18.86
N LYS A 51 25.00 36.43 -17.93
CA LYS A 51 26.45 36.26 -18.13
C LYS A 51 26.72 35.31 -19.29
N GLN A 52 26.03 34.18 -19.36
CA GLN A 52 26.17 33.23 -20.47
C GLN A 52 25.68 33.80 -21.81
N ALA A 53 24.60 34.61 -21.79
CA ALA A 53 24.09 35.31 -22.96
C ALA A 53 24.90 36.57 -23.35
N GLY A 54 25.92 36.96 -22.58
CA GLY A 54 26.73 38.15 -22.86
C GLY A 54 26.00 39.48 -22.67
N VAL A 55 24.92 39.51 -21.88
CA VAL A 55 24.13 40.72 -21.61
C VAL A 55 24.95 41.70 -20.77
N LYS A 56 25.08 42.94 -21.25
CA LYS A 56 25.82 44.02 -20.58
C LYS A 56 24.88 45.07 -20.03
N GLU A 57 25.22 45.58 -18.85
CA GLU A 57 24.52 46.71 -18.24
C GLU A 57 25.01 48.04 -18.83
N TYR A 58 24.10 49.01 -18.94
CA TYR A 58 24.42 50.39 -19.28
C TYR A 58 23.55 51.33 -18.45
N GLN A 59 24.03 52.55 -18.26
CA GLN A 59 23.38 53.54 -17.41
C GLN A 59 23.03 54.79 -18.20
N ASP A 60 21.90 55.41 -17.87
CA ASP A 60 21.61 56.77 -18.33
C ASP A 60 22.21 57.83 -17.41
N LYS A 61 22.11 59.11 -17.83
CA LYS A 61 22.55 60.26 -17.03
C LYS A 61 21.74 60.43 -15.72
N ALA A 62 20.65 59.71 -15.56
CA ALA A 62 19.68 59.80 -14.46
C ALA A 62 19.77 58.60 -13.49
N THR A 63 20.91 57.90 -13.45
CA THR A 63 21.25 56.79 -12.53
C THR A 63 20.49 55.47 -12.70
N TYR A 64 19.65 55.32 -13.74
CA TYR A 64 18.95 54.06 -13.99
C TYR A 64 19.84 53.05 -14.72
N ILE A 65 19.77 51.78 -14.31
CA ILE A 65 20.44 50.65 -14.97
C ILE A 65 19.49 50.05 -16.00
N TYR A 66 19.99 49.91 -17.22
CA TYR A 66 19.30 49.29 -18.35
C TYR A 66 20.03 48.03 -18.79
N LEU A 67 19.26 47.10 -19.33
CA LEU A 67 19.73 45.84 -19.89
C LEU A 67 18.94 45.59 -21.17
N TYR A 68 19.56 44.89 -22.13
CA TYR A 68 18.84 44.35 -23.28
C TYR A 68 17.58 43.61 -22.80
N ASN A 69 16.42 43.95 -23.34
CA ASN A 69 15.17 43.23 -23.09
C ASN A 69 14.85 42.34 -24.29
N PRO A 70 14.92 41.00 -24.15
CA PRO A 70 14.64 40.07 -25.25
C PRO A 70 13.26 40.26 -25.87
N ARG A 71 12.28 40.76 -25.10
CA ARG A 71 10.91 40.95 -25.57
C ARG A 71 10.79 42.01 -26.68
N ARG A 72 11.69 42.99 -26.76
CA ARG A 72 11.67 44.03 -27.82
C ARG A 72 11.87 43.47 -29.22
N THR A 73 12.71 42.46 -29.34
CA THR A 73 13.30 42.06 -30.63
C THR A 73 13.07 40.58 -30.93
N LEU A 74 12.92 39.72 -29.92
CA LEU A 74 12.61 38.31 -30.13
C LEU A 74 11.10 38.08 -30.24
N LYS A 75 10.73 37.32 -31.28
CA LYS A 75 9.45 36.59 -31.29
C LYS A 75 9.47 35.53 -30.19
N ASN A 76 8.28 35.15 -29.72
CA ASN A 76 8.13 34.15 -28.66
C ASN A 76 8.97 32.89 -28.96
N PRO A 77 10.04 32.63 -28.17
CA PRO A 77 10.99 31.57 -28.48
C PRO A 77 10.48 30.17 -28.09
N ASP A 78 9.41 30.09 -27.29
CA ASP A 78 8.74 28.84 -26.94
C ASP A 78 7.24 29.08 -26.66
N PRO A 79 6.40 29.13 -27.71
CA PRO A 79 4.97 29.37 -27.55
C PRO A 79 4.23 28.33 -26.70
N THR A 80 4.81 27.15 -26.49
CA THR A 80 4.20 26.08 -25.68
C THR A 80 4.32 26.37 -24.19
N TRP A 81 5.46 26.94 -23.77
CA TRP A 81 5.74 27.22 -22.37
C TRP A 81 5.57 28.70 -22.00
N LEU A 82 5.92 29.63 -22.89
CA LEU A 82 5.82 31.08 -22.69
C LEU A 82 4.46 31.60 -23.18
N THR A 83 3.38 31.18 -22.52
CA THR A 83 2.00 31.53 -22.90
C THR A 83 1.66 33.01 -22.67
N GLY A 84 2.46 33.73 -21.88
CA GLY A 84 2.29 35.14 -21.58
C GLY A 84 3.24 36.10 -22.29
N TRP A 85 4.03 35.63 -23.28
CA TRP A 85 5.08 36.42 -23.95
C TRP A 85 4.61 37.80 -24.42
N ASP A 86 3.47 37.86 -25.11
CA ASP A 86 2.98 39.11 -25.70
C ASP A 86 2.54 40.15 -24.64
N LYS A 87 2.28 39.70 -23.41
CA LYS A 87 1.89 40.54 -22.27
C LYS A 87 3.08 41.05 -21.46
N MET A 88 4.31 40.62 -21.78
CA MET A 88 5.51 41.09 -21.11
C MET A 88 5.87 42.51 -21.56
N PRO A 89 6.37 43.36 -20.66
CA PRO A 89 6.84 44.70 -20.99
C PRO A 89 8.10 44.67 -21.87
N GLU A 90 8.20 45.63 -22.79
CA GLU A 90 9.35 45.84 -23.68
C GLU A 90 10.40 46.82 -23.10
N ASP A 91 10.14 47.44 -21.93
CA ASP A 91 11.04 48.39 -21.28
C ASP A 91 12.37 47.71 -20.84
N GLU A 92 13.49 48.40 -21.01
CA GLU A 92 14.86 47.92 -20.75
C GLU A 92 15.36 48.17 -19.34
N LYS A 93 14.62 48.93 -18.52
CA LYS A 93 14.95 49.10 -17.10
C LYS A 93 15.23 47.74 -16.47
N ALA A 94 16.32 47.62 -15.73
CA ALA A 94 16.82 46.34 -15.24
C ALA A 94 15.75 45.51 -14.52
N ASN A 95 14.90 46.14 -13.71
CA ASN A 95 13.80 45.47 -13.02
C ASN A 95 12.77 44.82 -13.97
N THR A 96 12.59 45.38 -15.16
CA THR A 96 11.59 45.00 -16.14
C THR A 96 12.13 43.95 -17.11
N SER A 97 13.35 44.17 -17.61
CA SER A 97 14.08 43.18 -18.43
C SER A 97 14.36 41.89 -17.66
N ASP A 98 14.60 41.97 -16.34
CA ASP A 98 14.69 40.82 -15.45
C ASP A 98 13.46 39.91 -15.50
N GLU A 99 12.26 40.46 -15.63
CA GLU A 99 11.04 39.63 -15.71
C GLU A 99 11.06 38.75 -16.96
N THR A 100 11.55 39.29 -18.09
CA THR A 100 11.72 38.53 -19.34
C THR A 100 12.75 37.42 -19.17
N TYR A 101 13.91 37.69 -18.55
CA TYR A 101 14.92 36.66 -18.28
C TYR A 101 14.41 35.57 -17.32
N GLN A 102 13.70 35.97 -16.26
CA GLN A 102 13.07 35.03 -15.33
C GLN A 102 12.08 34.11 -16.07
N ALA A 103 11.26 34.66 -16.98
CA ALA A 103 10.32 33.84 -17.75
C ALA A 103 11.03 32.85 -18.68
N LEU A 104 12.10 33.27 -19.37
CA LEU A 104 12.92 32.38 -20.21
C LEU A 104 13.54 31.25 -19.40
N ILE A 105 14.12 31.55 -18.23
CA ILE A 105 14.71 30.55 -17.33
C ILE A 105 13.65 29.56 -16.86
N VAL A 106 12.52 30.04 -16.33
CA VAL A 106 11.43 29.20 -15.81
C VAL A 106 10.88 28.29 -16.92
N ALA A 107 10.69 28.81 -18.15
CA ALA A 107 10.24 28.01 -19.28
C ALA A 107 11.25 26.93 -19.68
N ALA A 108 12.54 27.27 -19.77
CA ALA A 108 13.60 26.33 -20.10
C ALA A 108 13.72 25.20 -19.04
N MET A 109 13.72 25.57 -17.76
CA MET A 109 13.80 24.61 -16.64
C MET A 109 12.59 23.68 -16.61
N ARG A 110 11.35 24.21 -16.71
CA ARG A 110 10.14 23.36 -16.70
C ARG A 110 10.10 22.42 -17.89
N ARG A 111 10.41 22.90 -19.10
CA ARG A 111 10.45 22.09 -20.33
C ARG A 111 11.45 20.94 -20.23
N THR A 112 12.68 21.24 -19.86
CA THR A 112 13.77 20.25 -19.83
C THR A 112 13.61 19.28 -18.67
N TRP A 113 13.16 19.76 -17.51
CA TRP A 113 12.84 18.89 -16.37
C TRP A 113 11.70 17.92 -16.69
N LEU A 114 10.61 18.41 -17.31
CA LEU A 114 9.48 17.54 -17.67
C LEU A 114 9.91 16.47 -18.69
N ALA A 115 10.72 16.84 -19.68
CA ALA A 115 11.28 15.90 -20.64
C ALA A 115 12.15 14.82 -19.96
N LYS A 116 12.99 15.22 -18.99
CA LYS A 116 13.78 14.27 -18.18
C LYS A 116 12.88 13.35 -17.37
N CYS A 117 11.88 13.89 -16.68
CA CYS A 117 10.96 13.10 -15.88
C CYS A 117 10.21 12.06 -16.73
N TYR A 118 9.78 12.44 -17.93
CA TYR A 118 9.11 11.53 -18.86
C TYR A 118 10.05 10.41 -19.34
N ALA A 119 11.31 10.73 -19.61
CA ALA A 119 12.31 9.73 -19.99
C ALA A 119 12.61 8.75 -18.84
N ASP A 120 12.74 9.25 -17.61
CA ASP A 120 12.96 8.42 -16.43
C ASP A 120 11.78 7.49 -16.16
N TYR A 121 10.56 8.03 -16.20
CA TYR A 121 9.35 7.24 -16.04
C TYR A 121 9.22 6.16 -17.12
N LEU A 122 9.54 6.47 -18.38
CA LEU A 122 9.45 5.49 -19.47
C LEU A 122 10.36 4.27 -19.22
N ALA A 123 11.56 4.50 -18.66
CA ALA A 123 12.45 3.41 -18.26
C ALA A 123 11.83 2.58 -17.12
N ILE A 124 11.27 3.23 -16.11
CA ILE A 124 10.61 2.58 -14.98
C ILE A 124 9.38 1.78 -15.43
N ASP A 125 8.49 2.36 -16.25
CA ASP A 125 7.28 1.69 -16.74
C ASP A 125 7.59 0.45 -17.57
N LYS A 126 8.67 0.50 -18.37
CA LYS A 126 9.13 -0.67 -19.12
C LYS A 126 9.51 -1.83 -18.20
N GLU A 127 10.26 -1.54 -17.13
CA GLU A 127 10.64 -2.54 -16.12
C GLU A 127 9.40 -3.04 -15.35
N ALA A 128 8.52 -2.13 -14.94
CA ALA A 128 7.30 -2.44 -14.19
C ALA A 128 6.34 -3.33 -14.99
N ARG A 129 6.13 -3.04 -16.28
CA ARG A 129 5.26 -3.86 -17.15
C ARG A 129 5.85 -5.23 -17.47
N ALA A 130 7.17 -5.32 -17.62
CA ALA A 130 7.83 -6.62 -17.77
C ALA A 130 7.65 -7.49 -16.52
N LEU A 131 7.75 -6.87 -15.33
CA LEU A 131 7.49 -7.52 -14.06
C LEU A 131 6.02 -7.97 -13.96
N ASP A 132 5.07 -7.10 -14.31
CA ASP A 132 3.64 -7.44 -14.31
C ASP A 132 3.33 -8.62 -15.25
N ALA A 133 3.88 -8.64 -16.47
CA ALA A 133 3.66 -9.73 -17.41
C ALA A 133 4.21 -11.07 -16.89
N LYS A 134 5.39 -11.05 -16.25
CA LYS A 134 5.97 -12.22 -15.61
C LYS A 134 5.05 -12.74 -14.50
N TRP A 135 4.66 -11.87 -13.56
CA TRP A 135 3.82 -12.25 -12.43
C TRP A 135 2.41 -12.65 -12.86
N ALA A 136 1.83 -12.03 -13.89
CA ALA A 136 0.53 -12.44 -14.42
C ALA A 136 0.55 -13.90 -14.87
N THR A 137 1.65 -14.35 -15.47
CA THR A 137 1.85 -15.76 -15.85
C THR A 137 1.95 -16.65 -14.60
N GLU A 138 2.78 -16.28 -13.62
CA GLU A 138 2.96 -17.04 -12.38
C GLU A 138 1.66 -17.15 -11.57
N ILE A 139 0.91 -16.05 -11.45
CA ILE A 139 -0.41 -16.00 -10.78
C ILE A 139 -1.41 -16.90 -11.51
N ALA A 140 -1.43 -16.86 -12.85
CA ALA A 140 -2.34 -17.69 -13.64
C ALA A 140 -2.02 -19.19 -13.46
N GLU A 141 -0.75 -19.58 -13.47
CA GLU A 141 -0.34 -20.97 -13.25
C GLU A 141 -0.64 -21.43 -11.81
N ALA A 142 -0.34 -20.62 -10.80
CA ALA A 142 -0.72 -20.92 -9.41
C ALA A 142 -2.24 -21.04 -9.23
N SER A 143 -3.02 -20.23 -9.96
CA SER A 143 -4.49 -20.28 -9.92
C SER A 143 -5.08 -21.52 -10.59
N LYS A 144 -4.33 -22.18 -11.49
CA LYS A 144 -4.75 -23.43 -12.17
C LYS A 144 -4.46 -24.68 -11.35
N VAL A 145 -3.69 -24.58 -10.27
CA VAL A 145 -3.36 -25.73 -9.41
C VAL A 145 -4.68 -26.40 -8.93
N PRO A 146 -4.80 -27.74 -9.08
CA PRO A 146 -5.98 -28.48 -8.61
C PRO A 146 -6.14 -28.44 -7.09
N GLY A 147 -7.39 -28.47 -6.63
CA GLY A 147 -7.73 -28.46 -5.20
C GLY A 147 -7.48 -27.10 -4.52
N PRO A 148 -8.18 -26.80 -3.41
CA PRO A 148 -8.08 -25.54 -2.70
C PRO A 148 -6.74 -25.40 -1.97
N TYR A 149 -6.24 -26.49 -1.36
CA TYR A 149 -4.97 -26.50 -0.63
C TYR A 149 -3.77 -26.17 -1.52
N GLY A 150 -3.66 -26.85 -2.67
CA GLY A 150 -2.60 -26.60 -3.64
C GLY A 150 -2.67 -25.19 -4.22
N ARG A 151 -3.86 -24.75 -4.64
CA ARG A 151 -4.07 -23.42 -5.24
C ARG A 151 -3.77 -22.28 -4.29
N ILE A 152 -4.39 -22.28 -3.10
CA ILE A 152 -4.20 -21.22 -2.12
C ILE A 152 -2.74 -21.24 -1.61
N GLY A 153 -2.16 -22.42 -1.37
CA GLY A 153 -0.76 -22.56 -0.97
C GLY A 153 0.20 -21.95 -2.00
N ALA A 154 0.03 -22.29 -3.28
CA ALA A 154 0.84 -21.75 -4.37
C ALA A 154 0.75 -20.21 -4.46
N LEU A 155 -0.46 -19.64 -4.33
CA LEU A 155 -0.66 -18.19 -4.35
C LEU A 155 -0.05 -17.50 -3.12
N LEU A 156 -0.13 -18.10 -1.92
CA LEU A 156 0.50 -17.56 -0.72
C LEU A 156 2.04 -17.63 -0.80
N ASP A 157 2.61 -18.65 -1.45
CA ASP A 157 4.06 -18.72 -1.66
C ASP A 157 4.56 -17.70 -2.69
N LEU A 158 3.77 -17.42 -3.72
CA LEU A 158 3.99 -16.26 -4.60
C LEU A 158 3.96 -14.95 -3.80
N GLN A 159 3.02 -14.80 -2.86
CA GLN A 159 2.94 -13.59 -2.03
C GLN A 159 4.19 -13.40 -1.14
N LYS A 160 4.67 -14.47 -0.51
CA LYS A 160 5.93 -14.43 0.27
C LYS A 160 7.12 -14.05 -0.61
N THR A 161 7.16 -14.57 -1.83
CA THR A 161 8.22 -14.25 -2.81
C THR A 161 8.17 -12.78 -3.21
N ALA A 162 6.98 -12.25 -3.51
CA ALA A 162 6.78 -10.84 -3.83
C ALA A 162 7.17 -9.90 -2.67
N GLN A 163 6.82 -10.27 -1.43
CA GLN A 163 7.13 -9.47 -0.23
C GLN A 163 8.62 -9.39 0.06
N LYS A 164 9.38 -10.48 -0.12
CA LYS A 164 10.83 -10.48 0.08
C LYS A 164 11.57 -9.54 -0.89
N SER A 165 10.98 -9.29 -2.06
CA SER A 165 11.54 -8.39 -3.07
C SER A 165 11.22 -6.91 -2.82
N ALA A 166 10.34 -6.58 -1.86
CA ALA A 166 9.94 -5.21 -1.55
C ALA A 166 10.65 -4.72 -0.27
N SER A 167 11.85 -4.16 -0.41
CA SER A 167 12.68 -3.73 0.73
C SER A 167 12.83 -2.22 0.89
N SER A 168 12.11 -1.41 0.12
CA SER A 168 12.28 0.05 0.05
C SER A 168 10.93 0.77 -0.05
N GLN A 169 10.85 1.97 0.56
CA GLN A 169 9.66 2.84 0.60
C GLN A 169 9.70 3.98 -0.45
N SER A 170 10.62 3.93 -1.42
CA SER A 170 10.68 4.97 -2.45
C SER A 170 9.46 4.91 -3.38
N VAL A 171 9.09 6.03 -4.02
CA VAL A 171 7.95 6.03 -4.98
C VAL A 171 8.17 5.07 -6.15
N ILE A 172 9.43 4.82 -6.53
CA ILE A 172 9.78 3.86 -7.58
C ILE A 172 9.45 2.46 -7.08
N ASP A 173 9.78 2.14 -5.84
CA ASP A 173 9.47 0.86 -5.23
C ASP A 173 7.97 0.67 -5.06
N ILE A 174 7.22 1.71 -4.72
CA ILE A 174 5.75 1.66 -4.71
C ILE A 174 5.21 1.31 -6.10
N LEU A 175 5.69 1.98 -7.16
CA LEU A 175 5.30 1.67 -8.55
C LEU A 175 5.67 0.26 -9.00
N MET A 176 6.78 -0.27 -8.47
CA MET A 176 7.30 -1.58 -8.80
C MET A 176 6.72 -2.70 -7.96
N THR A 177 6.25 -2.44 -6.74
CA THR A 177 5.90 -3.50 -5.78
C THR A 177 4.44 -3.45 -5.33
N GLN A 178 3.77 -2.30 -5.38
CA GLN A 178 2.40 -2.13 -4.91
C GLN A 178 1.40 -1.87 -6.05
N VAL A 179 1.88 -1.43 -7.22
CA VAL A 179 1.04 -1.21 -8.41
C VAL A 179 1.13 -2.40 -9.36
N GLY A 180 0.00 -2.81 -9.93
CA GLY A 180 -0.06 -3.89 -10.93
C GLY A 180 -0.12 -5.27 -10.27
N PHE A 181 0.91 -6.09 -10.45
CA PHE A 181 0.85 -7.51 -10.13
C PHE A 181 0.53 -7.82 -8.66
N GLN A 182 0.94 -6.98 -7.70
CA GLN A 182 0.68 -7.25 -6.28
C GLN A 182 -0.81 -7.13 -5.95
N ARG A 183 -1.52 -6.20 -6.60
CA ARG A 183 -2.99 -6.14 -6.55
C ARG A 183 -3.58 -7.41 -7.16
N ASP A 184 -3.12 -7.82 -8.34
CA ASP A 184 -3.66 -8.98 -9.03
C ASP A 184 -3.45 -10.28 -8.24
N LEU A 185 -2.30 -10.43 -7.58
CA LEU A 185 -2.00 -11.53 -6.70
C LEU A 185 -2.94 -11.55 -5.48
N ARG A 186 -3.19 -10.40 -4.83
CA ARG A 186 -4.13 -10.32 -3.70
C ARG A 186 -5.56 -10.64 -4.13
N VAL A 187 -5.99 -10.16 -5.31
CA VAL A 187 -7.30 -10.52 -5.89
C VAL A 187 -7.38 -12.02 -6.18
N ALA A 188 -6.32 -12.62 -6.73
CA ALA A 188 -6.28 -14.05 -6.98
C ALA A 188 -6.37 -14.88 -5.68
N ILE A 189 -5.67 -14.47 -4.62
CA ILE A 189 -5.75 -15.09 -3.29
C ILE A 189 -7.17 -15.00 -2.74
N LYS A 190 -7.76 -13.80 -2.72
CA LYS A 190 -9.13 -13.59 -2.26
C LYS A 190 -10.12 -14.47 -3.01
N LYS A 191 -10.06 -14.46 -4.35
CA LYS A 191 -10.91 -15.30 -5.20
C LYS A 191 -10.70 -16.80 -4.95
N ALA A 192 -9.47 -17.24 -4.70
CA ALA A 192 -9.18 -18.63 -4.38
C ALA A 192 -9.89 -19.06 -3.09
N TYR A 193 -9.83 -18.24 -2.03
CA TYR A 193 -10.59 -18.50 -0.80
C TYR A 193 -12.11 -18.44 -1.01
N GLU A 194 -12.62 -17.39 -1.67
CA GLU A 194 -14.06 -17.20 -1.95
C GLU A 194 -14.65 -18.36 -2.76
N SER A 195 -13.92 -18.84 -3.78
CA SER A 195 -14.36 -19.96 -4.63
C SER A 195 -14.56 -21.28 -3.87
N THR A 196 -14.10 -21.34 -2.62
CA THR A 196 -14.17 -22.52 -1.77
C THR A 196 -15.03 -22.32 -0.52
N GLY A 197 -15.66 -21.15 -0.37
CA GLY A 197 -16.39 -20.78 0.86
C GLY A 197 -15.49 -20.62 2.09
N ARG A 198 -14.20 -20.33 1.88
CA ARG A 198 -13.18 -20.20 2.95
C ARG A 198 -12.61 -18.77 3.08
N ASP A 199 -13.34 -17.76 2.65
CA ASP A 199 -12.98 -16.33 2.76
C ASP A 199 -12.69 -15.88 4.19
N TYR A 200 -13.34 -16.50 5.19
CA TYR A 200 -13.03 -16.29 6.61
C TYR A 200 -11.56 -16.63 6.96
N LEU A 201 -10.94 -17.62 6.30
CA LEU A 201 -9.54 -17.97 6.54
C LEU A 201 -8.59 -16.86 6.09
N TYR A 202 -8.93 -16.18 4.99
CA TYR A 202 -8.12 -15.08 4.47
C TYR A 202 -8.04 -13.91 5.47
N ALA A 203 -9.14 -13.63 6.18
CA ALA A 203 -9.15 -12.63 7.25
C ALA A 203 -8.42 -13.09 8.51
N ILE A 204 -8.71 -14.31 8.97
CA ILE A 204 -8.34 -14.76 10.32
C ILE A 204 -6.90 -15.27 10.39
N VAL A 205 -6.44 -15.98 9.35
CA VAL A 205 -5.20 -16.77 9.40
C VAL A 205 -4.09 -16.13 8.60
N SER A 206 -4.39 -15.57 7.43
CA SER A 206 -3.36 -15.04 6.51
C SER A 206 -2.77 -13.69 6.90
N GLY A 207 -3.10 -13.14 8.08
CA GLY A 207 -2.62 -11.84 8.54
C GLY A 207 -2.87 -10.77 7.48
N ALA A 208 -4.16 -10.46 7.24
CA ALA A 208 -4.59 -9.53 6.20
C ALA A 208 -3.65 -8.31 6.17
N PRO A 209 -3.07 -7.97 5.00
CA PRO A 209 -1.99 -6.99 4.92
C PRO A 209 -2.43 -5.67 5.56
N GLN A 210 -1.62 -5.16 6.49
CA GLN A 210 -1.94 -3.95 7.27
C GLN A 210 -1.85 -2.65 6.46
N GLN A 211 -1.35 -2.68 5.22
CA GLN A 211 -1.23 -1.53 4.33
C GLN A 211 -2.04 -1.72 3.04
N ASN A 212 -2.92 -0.75 2.78
CA ASN A 212 -4.00 -0.78 1.78
C ASN A 212 -3.63 -0.18 0.42
N ASP A 213 -2.36 0.04 0.12
CA ASP A 213 -1.99 0.90 -1.02
C ASP A 213 -1.65 0.11 -2.29
N VAL A 214 -2.21 -1.09 -2.45
CA VAL A 214 -2.10 -1.77 -3.75
C VAL A 214 -3.12 -1.21 -4.72
N ARG A 215 -2.80 -1.10 -6.00
CA ARG A 215 -3.81 -0.72 -7.02
C ARG A 215 -3.49 -1.31 -8.36
N ALA A 216 -4.48 -1.31 -9.25
CA ALA A 216 -4.23 -1.63 -10.65
C ALA A 216 -3.28 -0.59 -11.26
N ARG A 217 -2.46 -1.03 -12.21
CA ARG A 217 -1.68 -0.10 -13.03
C ARG A 217 -2.63 0.65 -13.96
N LEU A 218 -2.51 1.97 -13.97
CA LEU A 218 -3.29 2.84 -14.83
C LEU A 218 -2.64 2.91 -16.23
N ASP A 219 -3.24 3.70 -17.12
CA ASP A 219 -2.62 3.98 -18.41
C ASP A 219 -1.29 4.71 -18.23
N ALA A 220 -0.36 4.50 -19.17
CA ALA A 220 1.01 5.00 -19.06
C ALA A 220 1.09 6.53 -18.94
N ALA A 221 0.14 7.27 -19.53
CA ALA A 221 0.14 8.73 -19.44
C ALA A 221 -0.25 9.19 -18.03
N THR A 222 -1.29 8.60 -17.45
CA THR A 222 -1.73 8.91 -16.08
C THR A 222 -0.65 8.54 -15.06
N GLU A 223 -0.07 7.35 -15.14
CA GLU A 223 1.01 6.92 -14.23
C GLU A 223 2.24 7.83 -14.32
N ARG A 224 2.63 8.22 -15.53
CA ARG A 224 3.72 9.18 -15.78
C ARG A 224 3.44 10.51 -15.12
N ASP A 225 2.23 11.05 -15.30
CA ASP A 225 1.87 12.35 -14.76
C ASP A 225 1.81 12.30 -13.22
N MET A 226 1.33 11.20 -12.63
CA MET A 226 1.40 10.96 -11.18
C MET A 226 2.85 10.90 -10.67
N TYR A 227 3.72 10.13 -11.35
CA TYR A 227 5.14 10.03 -11.03
C TYR A 227 5.82 11.40 -11.09
N CYS A 228 5.59 12.16 -12.17
CA CYS A 228 6.21 13.46 -12.35
C CYS A 228 5.66 14.53 -11.42
N ALA A 229 4.38 14.50 -11.06
CA ALA A 229 3.83 15.39 -10.04
C ALA A 229 4.50 15.15 -8.67
N TYR A 230 4.70 13.88 -8.29
CA TYR A 230 5.44 13.53 -7.08
C TYR A 230 6.91 13.94 -7.15
N ALA A 231 7.59 13.55 -8.24
CA ALA A 231 9.02 13.80 -8.44
C ALA A 231 9.33 15.30 -8.45
N ALA A 232 8.45 16.13 -8.99
CA ALA A 232 8.65 17.57 -8.98
C ALA A 232 8.82 18.09 -7.56
N SER A 233 8.05 17.59 -6.59
CA SER A 233 7.96 18.10 -5.20
C SER A 233 8.91 17.42 -4.24
N ASN A 234 9.08 16.11 -4.36
CA ASN A 234 9.86 15.34 -3.40
C ASN A 234 11.17 14.82 -3.99
N GLY A 235 11.32 14.87 -5.31
CA GLY A 235 12.36 14.12 -6.01
C GLY A 235 12.13 12.61 -5.89
N THR A 236 12.97 11.87 -6.61
CA THR A 236 13.11 10.42 -6.56
C THR A 236 14.58 10.07 -6.76
N PRO A 237 14.99 8.81 -6.51
CA PRO A 237 16.36 8.38 -6.84
C PRO A 237 16.76 8.54 -8.32
N LYS A 238 15.80 8.65 -9.25
CA LYS A 238 16.05 8.78 -10.71
C LYS A 238 15.80 10.19 -11.25
N THR A 239 14.83 10.89 -10.67
CA THR A 239 14.38 12.22 -11.11
C THR A 239 14.49 13.18 -9.92
N PRO A 240 15.43 14.15 -9.96
CA PRO A 240 15.58 15.09 -8.86
C PRO A 240 14.34 15.99 -8.73
N ALA A 241 14.13 16.53 -7.52
CA ALA A 241 13.11 17.54 -7.30
C ALA A 241 13.33 18.71 -8.26
N LEU A 242 12.23 19.32 -8.73
CA LEU A 242 12.34 20.53 -9.53
C LEU A 242 12.80 21.67 -8.63
N ASP A 243 13.96 22.25 -8.97
CA ASP A 243 14.53 23.40 -8.25
C ASP A 243 13.53 24.54 -8.09
N SER A 244 13.69 25.29 -7.00
CA SER A 244 12.82 26.41 -6.64
C SER A 244 12.73 27.49 -7.74
N ALA A 245 13.79 27.72 -8.52
CA ALA A 245 13.76 28.64 -9.66
C ALA A 245 12.82 28.15 -10.77
N GLY A 246 12.77 26.85 -11.05
CA GLY A 246 11.82 26.27 -12.01
C GLY A 246 10.36 26.30 -11.52
N ARG A 247 10.16 26.36 -10.20
CA ARG A 247 8.83 26.50 -9.57
C ARG A 247 8.30 27.94 -9.62
N GLY A 248 9.18 28.95 -9.61
CA GLY A 248 8.80 30.36 -9.46
C GLY A 248 8.96 30.84 -8.02
N ASN A 249 10.17 30.74 -7.48
CA ASN A 249 10.54 31.24 -6.15
C ASN A 249 10.56 32.78 -6.10
N SER A 250 10.90 33.37 -4.94
CA SER A 250 11.02 34.83 -4.76
C SER A 250 11.95 35.53 -5.75
N TYR A 251 12.85 34.80 -6.42
CA TYR A 251 13.78 35.35 -7.41
C TYR A 251 13.28 35.22 -8.87
N THR A 252 12.27 34.39 -9.12
CA THR A 252 11.76 34.06 -10.46
C THR A 252 10.24 34.24 -10.59
N GLU A 253 9.53 34.58 -9.51
CA GLU A 253 8.07 34.71 -9.45
C GLU A 253 7.50 35.73 -10.43
N ARG A 254 8.23 36.83 -10.70
CA ARG A 254 7.76 37.88 -11.61
C ARG A 254 7.71 37.40 -13.05
N GLY A 255 8.67 36.57 -13.47
CA GLY A 255 8.66 35.93 -14.79
C GLY A 255 7.75 34.70 -14.86
N ALA A 256 7.64 33.93 -13.76
CA ALA A 256 6.91 32.66 -13.72
C ALA A 256 5.41 32.79 -14.09
N LYS A 257 4.77 33.94 -13.81
CA LYS A 257 3.37 34.22 -14.16
C LYS A 257 3.09 34.21 -15.67
N TYR A 258 4.11 34.38 -16.50
CA TYR A 258 3.98 34.34 -17.96
C TYR A 258 4.30 32.95 -18.55
N VAL A 259 4.68 32.00 -17.69
CA VAL A 259 5.04 30.64 -18.09
C VAL A 259 3.93 29.69 -17.68
N LYS A 260 3.53 28.80 -18.59
CA LYS A 260 2.59 27.71 -18.32
C LYS A 260 3.03 26.93 -17.08
N PRO A 261 2.13 26.64 -16.12
CA PRO A 261 2.46 25.83 -14.96
C PRO A 261 2.90 24.43 -15.39
N LEU A 262 3.80 23.81 -14.64
CA LEU A 262 4.31 22.46 -14.93
C LEU A 262 3.17 21.43 -15.03
N PHE A 263 2.23 21.51 -14.08
CA PHE A 263 0.96 20.80 -14.11
C PHE A 263 -0.16 21.81 -13.92
N SER A 264 -1.23 21.70 -14.70
CA SER A 264 -2.41 22.54 -14.50
C SER A 264 -3.11 22.19 -13.19
N GLU A 265 -3.83 23.13 -12.59
CA GLU A 265 -4.64 22.84 -11.39
C GLU A 265 -5.65 21.71 -11.65
N GLU A 266 -6.22 21.65 -12.85
CA GLU A 266 -7.14 20.58 -13.25
C GLU A 266 -6.43 19.22 -13.28
N THR A 267 -5.19 19.18 -13.78
CA THR A 267 -4.37 17.97 -13.79
C THR A 267 -4.08 17.49 -12.37
N MET A 268 -3.68 18.40 -11.47
CA MET A 268 -3.41 18.06 -10.07
C MET A 268 -4.67 17.56 -9.36
N LYS A 269 -5.79 18.28 -9.48
CA LYS A 269 -7.09 17.84 -8.93
C LYS A 269 -7.53 16.49 -9.50
N LYS A 270 -7.25 16.21 -10.77
CA LYS A 270 -7.54 14.91 -11.39
C LYS A 270 -6.67 13.80 -10.78
N ILE A 271 -5.37 14.04 -10.59
CA ILE A 271 -4.45 13.10 -9.95
C ILE A 271 -4.91 12.77 -8.53
N ASP A 272 -5.20 13.78 -7.72
CA ASP A 272 -5.61 13.59 -6.32
C ASP A 272 -6.91 12.76 -6.23
N ARG A 273 -7.92 13.10 -7.05
CA ARG A 273 -9.18 12.34 -7.12
C ARG A 273 -8.99 10.91 -7.60
N LEU A 274 -8.05 10.67 -8.52
CA LEU A 274 -7.75 9.33 -9.00
C LEU A 274 -7.07 8.49 -7.92
N GLN A 275 -6.14 9.07 -7.15
CA GLN A 275 -5.52 8.39 -6.01
C GLN A 275 -6.56 7.95 -4.99
N GLU A 276 -7.40 8.88 -4.53
CA GLU A 276 -8.49 8.58 -3.57
C GLU A 276 -9.44 7.49 -4.09
N LYS A 277 -9.78 7.56 -5.39
CA LYS A 277 -10.65 6.56 -6.02
C LYS A 277 -10.02 5.17 -6.06
N GLU A 278 -8.75 5.07 -6.46
CA GLU A 278 -8.06 3.78 -6.56
C GLU A 278 -7.75 3.19 -5.18
N GLU A 279 -7.44 4.01 -4.18
CA GLU A 279 -7.31 3.57 -2.78
C GLU A 279 -8.62 2.95 -2.28
N LYS A 280 -9.75 3.63 -2.48
CA LYS A 280 -11.06 3.09 -2.07
C LYS A 280 -11.39 1.78 -2.80
N LYS A 281 -11.15 1.75 -4.11
CA LYS A 281 -11.38 0.56 -4.93
C LYS A 281 -10.51 -0.62 -4.49
N SER A 282 -9.24 -0.35 -4.15
CA SER A 282 -8.33 -1.37 -3.64
C SER A 282 -8.87 -2.04 -2.39
N VAL A 283 -9.31 -1.24 -1.42
CA VAL A 283 -9.90 -1.76 -0.17
C VAL A 283 -11.04 -2.72 -0.47
N ASP A 284 -11.94 -2.37 -1.38
CA ASP A 284 -13.08 -3.22 -1.73
C ASP A 284 -12.67 -4.50 -2.50
N GLU A 285 -11.65 -4.41 -3.35
CA GLU A 285 -11.22 -5.51 -4.21
C GLU A 285 -10.34 -6.55 -3.51
N VAL A 286 -9.47 -6.13 -2.59
CA VAL A 286 -8.46 -7.03 -2.00
C VAL A 286 -8.70 -7.36 -0.53
N ARG A 287 -9.48 -6.58 0.20
CA ARG A 287 -9.66 -6.82 1.64
C ARG A 287 -10.60 -8.01 1.86
N PRO A 288 -10.23 -8.97 2.73
CA PRO A 288 -11.19 -9.96 3.18
C PRO A 288 -12.30 -9.32 4.03
N GLY A 289 -13.43 -10.01 4.17
CA GLY A 289 -14.45 -9.62 5.14
C GLY A 289 -13.89 -9.50 6.57
N ASN A 290 -14.59 -8.77 7.43
CA ASN A 290 -14.16 -8.60 8.82
C ASN A 290 -14.61 -9.81 9.67
N PHE A 291 -13.74 -10.82 9.76
CA PHE A 291 -14.02 -12.04 10.50
C PHE A 291 -13.11 -12.16 11.72
N SER A 292 -13.65 -12.71 12.81
CA SER A 292 -12.90 -13.04 14.02
C SER A 292 -12.88 -14.55 14.22
N LYS A 293 -11.79 -15.07 14.81
CA LYS A 293 -11.71 -16.47 15.19
C LYS A 293 -12.78 -16.79 16.24
N VAL A 294 -13.64 -17.76 15.95
CA VAL A 294 -14.65 -18.29 16.86
C VAL A 294 -14.35 -19.76 17.12
N TYR A 295 -14.45 -20.21 18.37
CA TYR A 295 -14.26 -21.62 18.76
C TYR A 295 -15.59 -22.39 18.76
N ILE A 296 -15.55 -23.70 18.50
CA ILE A 296 -16.76 -24.54 18.40
C ILE A 296 -17.63 -24.53 19.67
N GLU A 297 -17.04 -24.31 20.85
CA GLU A 297 -17.75 -24.20 22.13
C GLU A 297 -18.62 -22.94 22.19
N GLY A 298 -18.18 -21.84 21.57
CA GLY A 298 -18.96 -20.60 21.49
C GLY A 298 -20.08 -20.68 20.45
N ILE A 299 -19.85 -21.41 19.36
CA ILE A 299 -20.86 -21.72 18.34
C ILE A 299 -22.03 -22.47 18.97
N GLU A 300 -21.74 -23.53 19.71
CA GLU A 300 -22.77 -24.39 20.27
C GLU A 300 -23.66 -23.68 21.30
N LYS A 301 -23.09 -22.74 22.07
CA LYS A 301 -23.87 -21.92 23.00
C LYS A 301 -24.71 -20.85 22.31
N GLY A 302 -24.60 -20.70 20.99
CA GLY A 302 -25.23 -19.62 20.23
C GLY A 302 -24.67 -18.22 20.56
N GLU A 303 -23.49 -18.14 21.17
CA GLU A 303 -22.91 -16.88 21.64
C GLU A 303 -22.19 -16.11 20.52
N LYS A 304 -21.66 -16.82 19.53
CA LYS A 304 -20.85 -16.26 18.44
C LYS A 304 -21.11 -17.06 17.17
N GLU A 305 -20.96 -16.43 16.02
CA GLU A 305 -20.90 -17.10 14.71
C GLU A 305 -19.96 -16.32 13.78
N ILE A 306 -19.44 -17.00 12.77
CA ILE A 306 -18.73 -16.35 11.66
C ILE A 306 -19.82 -15.91 10.66
N PRO A 307 -19.99 -14.60 10.38
CA PRO A 307 -21.00 -14.12 9.44
C PRO A 307 -20.93 -14.85 8.10
N GLY A 308 -22.06 -15.33 7.57
CA GLY A 308 -22.10 -16.09 6.32
C GLY A 308 -21.73 -17.57 6.42
N HIS A 309 -21.21 -18.03 7.56
CA HIS A 309 -20.80 -19.43 7.81
C HIS A 309 -21.42 -19.98 9.10
N PRO A 310 -22.73 -20.27 9.11
CA PRO A 310 -23.43 -20.71 10.32
C PRO A 310 -22.81 -22.01 10.85
N LYS A 311 -22.69 -22.11 12.18
CA LYS A 311 -22.12 -23.25 12.90
C LYS A 311 -20.65 -23.59 12.62
N LEU A 312 -19.91 -22.75 11.90
CA LEU A 312 -18.48 -22.95 11.64
C LEU A 312 -17.64 -22.40 12.80
N GLY A 313 -16.76 -23.23 13.38
CA GLY A 313 -15.86 -22.81 14.44
C GLY A 313 -14.51 -23.51 14.37
N TYR A 314 -13.53 -22.93 15.07
CA TYR A 314 -12.20 -23.52 15.24
C TYR A 314 -12.23 -24.63 16.30
N TYR A 315 -11.82 -25.82 15.88
CA TYR A 315 -11.58 -26.99 16.70
C TYR A 315 -10.09 -27.05 17.07
N SER A 316 -9.81 -26.99 18.37
CA SER A 316 -8.44 -26.89 18.94
C SER A 316 -7.75 -28.23 19.19
N GLY A 317 -8.34 -29.35 18.75
CA GLY A 317 -7.74 -30.68 18.88
C GLY A 317 -7.78 -31.23 20.31
N PHE A 318 -8.99 -31.48 20.84
CA PHE A 318 -9.19 -31.95 22.22
C PHE A 318 -8.38 -33.21 22.58
N GLY A 319 -8.01 -34.06 21.62
CA GLY A 319 -7.24 -35.27 21.89
C GLY A 319 -6.59 -35.87 20.66
N GLU A 320 -6.17 -37.12 20.79
CA GLU A 320 -5.60 -37.90 19.69
C GLU A 320 -6.65 -38.80 19.03
N VAL A 321 -6.50 -39.01 17.73
CA VAL A 321 -7.28 -39.99 16.96
C VAL A 321 -7.06 -41.38 17.56
N LYS A 322 -8.12 -42.02 18.02
CA LYS A 322 -8.11 -43.39 18.53
C LYS A 322 -8.61 -44.40 17.52
N LYS A 323 -9.53 -43.99 16.64
CA LYS A 323 -10.10 -44.85 15.61
C LYS A 323 -10.30 -44.08 14.32
N ILE A 324 -10.10 -44.77 13.20
CA ILE A 324 -10.38 -44.28 11.85
C ILE A 324 -11.33 -45.27 11.19
N THR A 325 -12.44 -44.77 10.66
CA THR A 325 -13.45 -45.57 9.95
C THR A 325 -13.75 -44.96 8.59
N GLN A 326 -14.04 -45.82 7.61
CA GLN A 326 -14.51 -45.42 6.29
C GLN A 326 -16.02 -45.66 6.23
N ASN A 327 -16.79 -44.58 6.12
CA ASN A 327 -18.26 -44.64 6.03
C ASN A 327 -18.70 -43.95 4.74
N SER A 328 -19.28 -44.72 3.81
CA SER A 328 -19.84 -44.20 2.55
C SER A 328 -18.84 -43.34 1.74
N GLY A 329 -17.57 -43.72 1.72
CA GLY A 329 -16.50 -42.99 1.02
C GLY A 329 -15.95 -41.77 1.75
N LYS A 330 -16.44 -41.46 2.96
CA LYS A 330 -15.87 -40.43 3.85
C LYS A 330 -15.04 -41.08 4.96
N THR A 331 -13.96 -40.39 5.34
CA THR A 331 -13.13 -40.78 6.48
C THR A 331 -13.68 -40.15 7.76
N GLU A 332 -13.99 -40.96 8.76
CA GLU A 332 -14.42 -40.53 10.08
C GLU A 332 -13.37 -40.87 11.12
N LEU A 333 -13.13 -39.92 12.03
CA LEU A 333 -12.20 -40.05 13.13
C LEU A 333 -12.95 -40.07 14.45
N GLU A 334 -12.60 -41.01 15.31
CA GLU A 334 -13.00 -40.99 16.72
C GLU A 334 -11.81 -40.51 17.55
N ILE A 335 -11.99 -39.36 18.20
CA ILE A 335 -11.00 -38.72 19.07
C ILE A 335 -11.56 -38.76 20.50
N LEU A 336 -10.75 -39.23 21.42
CA LEU A 336 -11.10 -39.30 22.84
C LEU A 336 -10.17 -38.42 23.64
N TYR A 337 -10.76 -37.63 24.52
CA TYR A 337 -10.07 -36.82 25.50
C TYR A 337 -10.71 -37.06 26.87
N ALA A 338 -9.88 -37.22 27.89
CA ALA A 338 -10.34 -37.31 29.26
C ALA A 338 -9.46 -36.41 30.12
N TYR A 339 -10.10 -35.63 30.96
CA TYR A 339 -9.42 -34.75 31.91
C TYR A 339 -10.01 -34.94 33.30
N THR A 340 -9.14 -35.04 34.29
CA THR A 340 -9.53 -35.23 35.69
C THR A 340 -8.93 -34.10 36.52
N ASN A 341 -9.79 -33.41 37.26
CA ASN A 341 -9.42 -32.41 38.24
C ASN A 341 -9.81 -32.85 39.63
N GLU A 342 -8.99 -32.48 40.60
CA GLU A 342 -9.31 -32.63 42.01
C GLU A 342 -9.89 -31.32 42.55
N TYR A 343 -10.90 -31.41 43.42
CA TYR A 343 -11.50 -30.26 44.09
C TYR A 343 -11.78 -30.55 45.55
N ALA A 344 -11.74 -29.51 46.38
CA ALA A 344 -12.08 -29.62 47.79
C ALA A 344 -13.60 -29.66 47.98
N TYR A 345 -14.10 -30.56 48.84
CA TYR A 345 -15.50 -30.62 49.26
C TYR A 345 -15.61 -31.01 50.74
N ASP A 346 -16.78 -30.80 51.34
CA ASP A 346 -17.04 -31.06 52.77
C ASP A 346 -15.94 -30.47 53.68
N CYS A 347 -15.63 -29.20 53.46
CA CYS A 347 -14.67 -28.45 54.27
C CYS A 347 -15.23 -28.19 55.66
N VAL A 348 -14.42 -28.45 56.69
CA VAL A 348 -14.74 -28.15 58.09
C VAL A 348 -13.70 -27.19 58.62
N GLU A 349 -14.14 -26.06 59.17
CA GLU A 349 -13.28 -25.11 59.86
C GLU A 349 -12.65 -25.76 61.09
N THR A 350 -11.34 -25.56 61.24
CA THR A 350 -10.61 -25.99 62.44
C THR A 350 -10.51 -24.85 63.43
N ASN A 351 -10.06 -25.14 64.65
CA ASN A 351 -9.72 -24.12 65.63
C ASN A 351 -8.36 -23.42 65.37
N ARG A 352 -7.70 -23.68 64.23
CA ARG A 352 -6.40 -23.07 63.89
C ARG A 352 -6.59 -21.87 62.98
N ILE A 353 -5.98 -20.74 63.32
CA ILE A 353 -6.05 -19.53 62.49
C ILE A 353 -5.21 -19.74 61.23
N HIS A 354 -5.80 -19.51 60.05
CA HIS A 354 -5.07 -19.49 58.79
C HIS A 354 -4.52 -18.10 58.49
N SER A 355 -5.36 -17.06 58.59
CA SER A 355 -4.98 -15.66 58.36
C SER A 355 -5.94 -14.70 59.06
N ILE A 356 -5.58 -13.41 59.11
CA ILE A 356 -6.50 -12.34 59.54
C ILE A 356 -6.67 -11.39 58.35
N GLN A 357 -7.89 -11.28 57.83
CA GLN A 357 -8.21 -10.41 56.70
C GLN A 357 -9.23 -9.36 57.13
N ASN A 358 -8.89 -8.08 56.99
CA ASN A 358 -9.75 -6.94 57.36
C ASN A 358 -10.32 -7.02 58.80
N GLY A 359 -9.46 -7.42 59.75
CA GLY A 359 -9.85 -7.55 61.16
C GLY A 359 -10.70 -8.79 61.48
N ARG A 360 -10.96 -9.68 60.52
CA ARG A 360 -11.63 -10.96 60.74
C ARG A 360 -10.63 -12.11 60.73
N ILE A 361 -10.72 -12.98 61.74
CA ILE A 361 -9.95 -14.22 61.83
C ILE A 361 -10.54 -15.21 60.81
N VAL A 362 -9.72 -15.66 59.86
CA VAL A 362 -10.04 -16.74 58.93
C VAL A 362 -9.40 -18.01 59.46
N TYR A 363 -10.22 -18.99 59.82
CA TYR A 363 -9.75 -20.27 60.33
C TYR A 363 -9.32 -21.19 59.19
N ARG A 364 -8.40 -22.11 59.48
CA ARG A 364 -7.91 -23.11 58.52
C ARG A 364 -8.98 -24.17 58.34
N GLU A 365 -9.28 -24.50 57.09
CA GLU A 365 -10.23 -25.56 56.75
C GLU A 365 -9.49 -26.89 56.51
N ILE A 366 -10.13 -27.99 56.89
CA ILE A 366 -9.77 -29.34 56.44
C ILE A 366 -10.89 -29.81 55.52
N CYS A 367 -10.56 -30.02 54.25
CA CYS A 367 -11.49 -30.48 53.23
C CYS A 367 -11.20 -31.92 52.82
N LYS A 368 -12.23 -32.63 52.35
CA LYS A 368 -12.06 -33.86 51.58
C LYS A 368 -11.74 -33.51 50.12
N THR A 369 -11.06 -34.42 49.43
CA THR A 369 -10.74 -34.25 48.01
C THR A 369 -11.67 -35.08 47.15
N GLY A 370 -12.42 -34.43 46.28
CA GLY A 370 -13.30 -35.02 45.27
C GLY A 370 -12.66 -34.95 43.88
N LYS A 371 -13.22 -35.69 42.93
CA LYS A 371 -12.75 -35.72 41.54
C LYS A 371 -13.83 -35.22 40.58
N SER A 372 -13.43 -34.38 39.63
CA SER A 372 -14.23 -33.97 38.48
C SER A 372 -13.61 -34.58 37.24
N ILE A 373 -14.32 -35.52 36.61
CA ILE A 373 -13.89 -36.19 35.38
C ILE A 373 -14.73 -35.66 34.22
N GLN A 374 -14.08 -35.18 33.17
CA GLN A 374 -14.71 -34.82 31.90
C GLN A 374 -14.17 -35.74 30.80
N GLU A 375 -15.06 -36.49 30.16
CA GLU A 375 -14.76 -37.36 29.04
C GLU A 375 -15.41 -36.77 27.78
N THR A 376 -14.59 -36.36 26.82
CA THR A 376 -15.03 -35.79 25.54
C THR A 376 -14.74 -36.78 24.42
N THR A 377 -15.79 -37.13 23.68
CA THR A 377 -15.71 -37.90 22.44
C THR A 377 -15.99 -36.98 21.27
N VAL A 378 -15.12 -36.97 20.27
CA VAL A 378 -15.34 -36.25 19.01
C VAL A 378 -15.42 -37.25 17.88
N ARG A 379 -16.50 -37.16 17.10
CA ARG A 379 -16.67 -37.81 15.80
C ARG A 379 -16.45 -36.77 14.73
N LEU A 380 -15.28 -36.79 14.10
CA LEU A 380 -14.87 -35.82 13.10
C LEU A 380 -14.90 -36.47 11.72
N THR A 381 -15.80 -36.01 10.85
CA THR A 381 -15.80 -36.39 9.44
C THR A 381 -14.81 -35.51 8.69
N LEU A 382 -13.85 -36.11 7.99
CA LEU A 382 -12.90 -35.36 7.17
C LEU A 382 -13.54 -34.94 5.85
N GLY A 383 -13.44 -33.65 5.56
CA GLY A 383 -13.71 -33.10 4.24
C GLY A 383 -12.53 -33.27 3.29
N GLU A 384 -12.36 -32.31 2.39
CA GLU A 384 -11.20 -32.25 1.51
C GLU A 384 -9.90 -32.03 2.31
N MET A 385 -8.87 -32.81 2.02
CA MET A 385 -7.59 -32.80 2.73
C MET A 385 -6.47 -32.27 1.82
N PRO A 386 -5.39 -31.71 2.39
CA PRO A 386 -4.22 -31.33 1.59
C PRO A 386 -3.62 -32.56 0.89
N GLU A 387 -3.06 -32.34 -0.30
CA GLU A 387 -2.50 -33.42 -1.12
C GLU A 387 -1.40 -34.20 -0.36
N GLY A 388 -1.46 -35.53 -0.43
CA GLY A 388 -0.52 -36.42 0.24
C GLY A 388 -0.69 -36.54 1.77
N VAL A 389 -1.64 -35.81 2.38
CA VAL A 389 -1.87 -35.86 3.83
C VAL A 389 -2.79 -37.03 4.19
N THR A 390 -2.31 -37.88 5.09
CA THR A 390 -3.10 -38.97 5.69
C THR A 390 -3.08 -38.87 7.20
N VAL A 391 -4.27 -38.90 7.80
CA VAL A 391 -4.43 -38.93 9.26
C VAL A 391 -4.26 -40.37 9.75
N GLN A 392 -3.55 -40.52 10.87
CA GLN A 392 -3.25 -41.81 11.50
C GLN A 392 -3.72 -41.83 12.95
N VAL A 393 -3.87 -43.03 13.51
CA VAL A 393 -4.10 -43.21 14.94
C VAL A 393 -2.93 -42.58 15.72
N GLY A 394 -3.25 -41.80 16.75
CA GLY A 394 -2.28 -41.02 17.53
C GLY A 394 -2.05 -39.59 17.02
N ASP A 395 -2.64 -39.19 15.88
CA ASP A 395 -2.54 -37.82 15.40
C ASP A 395 -3.48 -36.88 16.17
N LYS A 396 -3.06 -35.62 16.32
CA LYS A 396 -3.90 -34.50 16.76
C LYS A 396 -4.24 -33.62 15.55
N VAL A 397 -5.53 -33.37 15.38
CA VAL A 397 -6.10 -32.61 14.26
C VAL A 397 -6.66 -31.30 14.82
N GLU A 398 -6.26 -30.18 14.25
CA GLU A 398 -6.86 -28.86 14.51
C GLU A 398 -7.33 -28.24 13.20
N GLY A 399 -8.41 -27.46 13.24
CA GLY A 399 -8.98 -26.88 12.03
C GLY A 399 -10.32 -26.21 12.23
N TYR A 400 -10.92 -25.76 11.13
CA TYR A 400 -12.28 -25.22 11.15
C TYR A 400 -13.27 -26.32 10.78
N ALA A 401 -14.30 -26.46 11.60
CA ALA A 401 -15.29 -27.51 11.46
C ALA A 401 -16.69 -26.96 11.67
N ILE A 402 -17.65 -27.53 10.94
CA ILE A 402 -19.07 -27.30 11.15
C ILE A 402 -19.54 -28.17 12.31
N VAL A 403 -20.13 -27.54 13.32
CA VAL A 403 -20.79 -28.24 14.43
C VAL A 403 -22.11 -28.83 13.93
N LYS A 404 -22.17 -30.15 13.78
CA LYS A 404 -23.42 -30.84 13.40
C LYS A 404 -24.27 -31.14 14.63
N LYS A 405 -23.62 -31.55 15.71
CA LYS A 405 -24.28 -31.95 16.95
C LYS A 405 -23.32 -31.84 18.12
N HIS A 406 -23.86 -31.44 19.27
CA HIS A 406 -23.20 -31.54 20.55
C HIS A 406 -24.18 -32.09 21.59
N GLU A 407 -23.70 -33.00 22.44
CA GLU A 407 -24.44 -33.50 23.60
C GLU A 407 -23.52 -33.46 24.82
N ALA A 408 -23.94 -32.74 25.87
CA ALA A 408 -23.29 -32.80 27.17
C ALA A 408 -24.24 -33.46 28.19
N LYS A 409 -23.71 -34.38 28.99
CA LYS A 409 -24.46 -35.08 30.04
C LYS A 409 -23.63 -35.18 31.32
N THR A 410 -24.26 -34.92 32.45
CA THR A 410 -23.68 -35.25 33.76
C THR A 410 -24.11 -36.67 34.12
N VAL A 411 -23.14 -37.59 34.15
CA VAL A 411 -23.35 -39.02 34.42
C VAL A 411 -23.38 -39.28 35.93
N THR A 412 -22.60 -38.52 36.69
CA THR A 412 -22.56 -38.62 38.16
C THR A 412 -22.40 -37.22 38.72
N ASP A 413 -23.23 -36.86 39.68
CA ASP A 413 -23.16 -35.58 40.38
C ASP A 413 -23.25 -35.81 41.89
N THR A 414 -22.11 -36.18 42.46
CA THR A 414 -21.97 -36.41 43.90
C THR A 414 -20.80 -35.59 44.41
N LYS A 415 -20.84 -35.21 45.70
CA LYS A 415 -19.75 -34.48 46.34
C LYS A 415 -18.34 -35.11 46.17
N PRO A 416 -18.15 -36.44 46.25
CA PRO A 416 -16.83 -37.04 46.00
C PRO A 416 -16.49 -37.18 44.51
N LEU A 417 -17.49 -37.22 43.62
CA LEU A 417 -17.29 -37.48 42.20
C LEU A 417 -18.33 -36.76 41.35
N ILE A 418 -17.84 -35.87 40.50
CA ILE A 418 -18.59 -35.30 39.38
C ILE A 418 -18.03 -35.94 38.10
N LYS A 419 -18.88 -36.59 37.31
CA LYS A 419 -18.51 -37.14 36.00
C LYS A 419 -19.40 -36.54 34.93
N LYS A 420 -18.77 -35.91 33.94
CA LYS A 420 -19.42 -35.33 32.76
C LYS A 420 -18.91 -36.01 31.50
N THR A 421 -19.80 -36.20 30.54
CA THR A 421 -19.48 -36.74 29.22
C THR A 421 -19.97 -35.77 28.15
N GLU A 422 -19.14 -35.53 27.14
CA GLU A 422 -19.46 -34.71 25.99
C GLU A 422 -19.27 -35.50 24.70
N LEU A 423 -20.19 -35.32 23.76
CA LEU A 423 -20.08 -35.84 22.40
C LEU A 423 -20.16 -34.67 21.42
N TRP A 424 -19.13 -34.53 20.60
CA TRP A 424 -19.10 -33.60 19.47
C TRP A 424 -19.19 -34.38 18.16
N VAL A 425 -20.08 -33.96 17.26
CA VAL A 425 -20.11 -34.44 15.87
C VAL A 425 -19.81 -33.26 14.97
N LEU A 426 -18.69 -33.37 14.25
CA LEU A 426 -18.07 -32.30 13.50
C LEU A 426 -17.84 -32.75 12.04
N GLU A 427 -17.93 -31.80 11.12
CA GLU A 427 -17.46 -31.96 9.73
C GLU A 427 -16.31 -30.97 9.50
N LEU A 428 -15.11 -31.49 9.21
CA LEU A 428 -13.92 -30.69 9.01
C LEU A 428 -13.96 -30.02 7.63
N GLU A 429 -14.07 -28.69 7.62
CA GLU A 429 -14.05 -27.87 6.40
C GLU A 429 -12.63 -27.47 6.01
N HIS A 430 -11.77 -27.26 7.01
CA HIS A 430 -10.37 -26.91 6.80
C HIS A 430 -9.48 -27.52 7.89
N LEU A 431 -8.54 -28.38 7.50
CA LEU A 431 -7.41 -28.77 8.32
C LEU A 431 -6.42 -27.60 8.45
N SER A 432 -6.24 -27.07 9.66
CA SER A 432 -5.23 -26.03 9.92
C SER A 432 -3.91 -26.61 10.37
N LYS A 433 -3.92 -27.70 11.15
CA LYS A 433 -2.70 -28.26 11.73
C LYS A 433 -2.86 -29.75 12.03
N LEU A 434 -1.80 -30.50 11.74
CA LEU A 434 -1.69 -31.92 12.05
C LEU A 434 -0.40 -32.15 12.86
N THR A 435 -0.53 -32.77 14.03
CA THR A 435 0.59 -33.11 14.90
C THR A 435 0.62 -34.61 15.18
N ARG A 436 1.79 -35.24 15.06
CA ARG A 436 1.99 -36.67 15.30
C ARG A 436 3.09 -36.86 16.32
N LYS A 437 2.79 -37.53 17.44
CA LYS A 437 3.75 -37.75 18.54
C LYS A 437 4.47 -36.45 18.92
N GLU A 438 3.67 -35.39 19.12
CA GLU A 438 4.14 -34.03 19.48
C GLU A 438 4.97 -33.30 18.40
N LYS A 439 5.16 -33.88 17.22
CA LYS A 439 5.85 -33.24 16.09
C LYS A 439 4.84 -32.69 15.09
N LEU A 440 5.10 -31.47 14.61
CA LEU A 440 4.33 -30.87 13.53
C LEU A 440 4.52 -31.69 12.24
N VAL A 441 3.43 -32.24 11.71
CA VAL A 441 3.42 -32.94 10.41
C VAL A 441 3.18 -31.93 9.30
N GLY A 442 2.25 -31.01 9.53
CA GLY A 442 1.96 -29.93 8.61
C GLY A 442 1.02 -28.90 9.22
N GLN A 443 1.05 -27.72 8.62
CA GLN A 443 0.23 -26.58 8.96
C GLN A 443 -0.25 -25.97 7.65
N TRP A 444 -1.56 -25.74 7.52
CA TRP A 444 -2.17 -25.29 6.28
C TRP A 444 -2.95 -24.00 6.46
N PHE A 445 -2.50 -23.10 5.58
CA PHE A 445 -2.58 -21.63 5.52
C PHE A 445 -2.05 -20.91 6.75
#